data_AF-A0A2D9HRK6-F1
#
_entry.id   AF-A0A2D9HRK6-F1
#
_cell.length_a   1.000
_cell.length_b   1.000
_cell.length_c   1.000
_cell.angle_alpha   90.00
_cell.angle_beta   90.00
_cell.angle_gamma   90.00
#
_symmetry.space_group_name_H-M   'P 1'
#
loop_
_entity.id
_entity.type
_entity.pdbx_description
1 polymer ?
#
loop_
_entity_poly.entity_id
_entity_poly.type
_entity_poly.pdbx_seq_one_letter_code
_entity_poly.pdbx_strand_id
1 'polypeptide(L)'
;MLIVSGQLPFCDGSLLAEGPVPSTCSVENAVAGAKQCGLNALSALQNHLGDLDRVSRVVRVGVFVASDPEFTAQPTVANGVSDLFFEVFGEAGRHARAAVGCPSLPLGTAVEVEVMVEISDD
;
A
#
# COMPACT_ATOMS: atom_id res chain seq x y z
N MET A 1 18.00 5.58 2.62
CA MET A 1 16.56 5.83 2.42
C MET A 1 16.18 5.47 1.00
N LEU A 2 15.18 4.61 0.82
CA LEU A 2 14.58 4.28 -0.48
C LEU A 2 13.11 4.67 -0.48
N ILE A 3 12.63 5.12 -1.64
CA ILE A 3 11.22 5.44 -1.87
C ILE A 3 10.74 4.60 -3.04
N VAL A 4 9.72 3.80 -2.80
CA VAL A 4 9.04 3.00 -3.81
C VAL A 4 7.90 3.84 -4.36
N SER A 5 7.87 4.03 -5.68
CA SER A 5 6.76 4.71 -6.37
C SER A 5 5.42 4.05 -6.03
N GLY A 6 4.31 4.76 -6.27
CA GLY A 6 2.97 4.24 -6.07
C GLY A 6 2.75 2.87 -6.70
N GLN A 7 2.38 1.91 -5.87
CA GLN A 7 2.09 0.54 -6.25
C GLN A 7 0.59 0.35 -6.34
N LEU A 8 0.15 -0.31 -7.41
CA LEU A 8 -1.25 -0.67 -7.66
C LEU A 8 -1.49 -2.15 -7.28
N PRO A 9 -2.73 -2.58 -7.03
CA PRO A 9 -3.04 -3.92 -6.52
C PRO A 9 -3.06 -4.97 -7.63
N PHE A 10 -2.03 -4.99 -8.49
CA PHE A 10 -1.89 -6.02 -9.51
C PHE A 10 -1.62 -7.38 -8.89
N CYS A 11 -2.36 -8.39 -9.35
CA CYS A 11 -2.10 -9.81 -9.13
C CYS A 11 -2.38 -10.56 -10.44
N ASP A 12 -1.46 -11.41 -10.88
CA ASP A 12 -1.56 -12.16 -12.13
C ASP A 12 -1.93 -11.30 -13.36
N GLY A 13 -1.40 -10.08 -13.42
CA GLY A 13 -1.60 -9.15 -14.53
C GLY A 13 -2.93 -8.38 -14.53
N SER A 14 -3.75 -8.52 -13.48
CA SER A 14 -5.05 -7.83 -13.34
C SER A 14 -5.14 -7.06 -12.02
N LEU A 15 -5.98 -6.02 -11.95
CA LEU A 15 -6.20 -5.27 -10.71
C LEU A 15 -7.15 -6.06 -9.80
N LEU A 16 -6.73 -6.30 -8.55
CA LEU A 16 -7.56 -6.98 -7.55
C LEU A 16 -8.70 -6.10 -7.03
N ALA A 17 -8.55 -4.77 -7.13
CA ALA A 17 -9.52 -3.79 -6.66
C ALA A 17 -9.60 -2.59 -7.63
N GLU A 18 -10.81 -2.35 -8.14
CA GLU A 18 -11.09 -1.33 -9.17
C GLU A 18 -12.26 -0.44 -8.76
N GLY A 19 -12.14 0.85 -9.05
CA GLY A 19 -13.19 1.86 -8.87
C GLY A 19 -13.28 2.46 -7.46
N PRO A 20 -14.11 3.51 -7.31
CA PRO A 20 -14.28 4.21 -6.05
C PRO A 20 -14.96 3.37 -4.98
N VAL A 21 -14.57 3.61 -3.72
CA VAL A 21 -15.09 2.96 -2.51
C VAL A 21 -16.13 3.87 -1.84
N PRO A 22 -17.28 3.35 -1.38
CA PRO A 22 -17.71 1.96 -1.45
C PRO A 22 -18.56 1.60 -2.68
N SER A 23 -18.94 2.56 -3.53
CA SER A 23 -19.95 2.33 -4.59
C SER A 23 -19.59 1.28 -5.62
N THR A 24 -18.32 1.20 -6.02
CA THR A 24 -17.83 0.27 -7.06
C THR A 24 -16.96 -0.83 -6.45
N CYS A 25 -16.03 -0.45 -5.57
CA CYS A 25 -15.22 -1.38 -4.81
C CYS A 25 -15.69 -1.41 -3.35
N SER A 26 -15.96 -2.60 -2.80
CA SER A 26 -16.27 -2.72 -1.38
C SER A 26 -15.07 -2.33 -0.51
N VAL A 27 -15.31 -1.97 0.75
CA VAL A 27 -14.23 -1.63 1.69
C VAL A 27 -13.32 -2.83 1.91
N GLU A 28 -13.88 -4.04 2.01
CA GLU A 28 -13.13 -5.28 2.19
C GLU A 28 -12.21 -5.56 1.00
N ASN A 29 -12.71 -5.38 -0.23
CA ASN A 29 -11.90 -5.55 -1.44
C ASN A 29 -10.81 -4.48 -1.53
N ALA A 30 -11.10 -3.24 -1.13
CA ALA A 30 -10.09 -2.19 -1.07
C ALA A 30 -9.00 -2.46 -0.02
N VAL A 31 -9.35 -3.04 1.15
CA VAL A 31 -8.37 -3.52 2.15
C VAL A 31 -7.48 -4.60 1.55
N ALA A 32 -8.05 -5.59 0.87
CA ALA A 32 -7.28 -6.60 0.16
C ALA A 32 -6.39 -6.00 -0.94
N GLY A 33 -6.90 -5.00 -1.66
CA GLY A 33 -6.14 -4.22 -2.62
C GLY A 33 -4.95 -3.49 -1.98
N ALA A 34 -5.14 -2.85 -0.83
CA ALA A 34 -4.06 -2.16 -0.13
C ALA A 34 -2.97 -3.15 0.30
N LYS A 35 -3.36 -4.33 0.80
CA LYS A 35 -2.43 -5.43 1.08
C LYS A 35 -1.65 -5.84 -0.17
N GLN A 36 -2.32 -6.00 -1.31
CA GLN A 36 -1.67 -6.35 -2.58
C GLN A 36 -0.71 -5.26 -3.06
N CYS A 37 -1.05 -3.97 -2.90
CA CYS A 37 -0.13 -2.87 -3.21
C CYS A 37 1.14 -2.97 -2.34
N GLY A 38 0.98 -3.30 -1.05
CA GLY A 38 2.09 -3.55 -0.14
C GLY A 38 2.97 -4.72 -0.59
N LEU A 39 2.39 -5.84 -1.02
CA LEU A 39 3.13 -6.99 -1.57
C LEU A 39 3.92 -6.60 -2.82
N ASN A 40 3.33 -5.80 -3.71
CA ASN A 40 4.00 -5.30 -4.91
C ASN A 40 5.17 -4.35 -4.54
N ALA A 41 5.01 -3.54 -3.49
CA ALA A 41 6.10 -2.71 -2.96
C ALA A 41 7.24 -3.57 -2.39
N LEU A 42 6.93 -4.63 -1.64
CA LEU A 42 7.93 -5.59 -1.14
C LEU A 42 8.64 -6.29 -2.29
N SER A 43 7.93 -6.67 -3.34
CA SER A 43 8.53 -7.26 -4.54
C SER A 43 9.51 -6.29 -5.22
N ALA A 44 9.14 -5.01 -5.36
CA ALA A 44 10.03 -3.98 -5.90
C ALA A 44 11.28 -3.78 -5.04
N LEU A 45 11.13 -3.76 -3.71
CA LEU A 45 12.25 -3.68 -2.76
C LEU A 45 13.15 -4.90 -2.85
N GLN A 46 12.58 -6.11 -2.83
CA GLN A 46 13.31 -7.37 -2.97
C GLN A 46 14.12 -7.41 -4.28
N ASN A 47 13.52 -6.99 -5.40
CA ASN A 47 14.19 -6.95 -6.70
C ASN A 47 15.38 -5.97 -6.72
N HIS A 48 15.28 -4.86 -5.98
CA HIS A 48 16.34 -3.86 -5.91
C HIS A 48 17.44 -4.23 -4.91
N LEU A 49 17.04 -4.70 -3.72
CA LEU A 49 17.95 -4.95 -2.59
C LEU A 49 18.57 -6.35 -2.62
N GLY A 50 17.93 -7.31 -3.29
CA GLY A 50 18.27 -8.74 -3.27
C GLY A 50 17.87 -9.46 -1.98
N ASP A 51 17.63 -8.72 -0.91
CA ASP A 51 17.27 -9.22 0.42
C ASP A 51 16.46 -8.15 1.19
N LEU A 52 15.27 -8.52 1.67
CA LEU A 52 14.42 -7.64 2.46
C LEU A 52 14.94 -7.42 3.88
N ASP A 53 15.83 -8.26 4.40
CA ASP A 53 16.43 -8.07 5.73
C ASP A 53 17.30 -6.80 5.80
N ARG A 54 17.64 -6.22 4.64
CA ARG A 54 18.33 -4.92 4.52
C ARG A 54 17.43 -3.73 4.83
N VAL A 55 16.12 -3.92 4.94
CA VAL A 55 15.18 -2.87 5.38
C VAL A 55 15.25 -2.75 6.90
N SER A 56 15.87 -1.68 7.38
CA SER A 56 15.97 -1.43 8.82
C SER A 56 14.64 -0.93 9.42
N ARG A 57 13.84 -0.20 8.62
CA ARG A 57 12.54 0.34 9.06
C ARG A 57 11.64 0.75 7.89
N VAL A 58 10.34 0.49 8.01
CA VAL A 58 9.33 1.19 7.22
C VAL A 58 9.08 2.56 7.85
N VAL A 59 9.50 3.63 7.18
CA VAL A 59 9.47 4.98 7.74
C VAL A 59 8.09 5.61 7.54
N ARG A 60 7.56 5.51 6.33
CA ARG A 60 6.28 6.12 5.97
C ARG A 60 5.54 5.32 4.90
N VAL A 61 4.21 5.27 5.03
CA VAL A 61 3.31 4.73 4.00
C VAL A 61 2.28 5.80 3.61
N GLY A 62 2.18 6.08 2.32
CA GLY A 62 1.11 6.88 1.73
C GLY A 62 0.05 5.96 1.11
N VAL A 63 -1.20 6.09 1.54
CA VAL A 63 -2.32 5.31 1.02
C VAL A 63 -3.34 6.25 0.40
N PHE A 64 -3.55 6.10 -0.90
CA PHE A 64 -4.49 6.87 -1.69
C PHE A 64 -5.64 5.97 -2.07
N VAL A 65 -6.86 6.34 -1.70
CA VAL A 65 -8.05 5.50 -1.89
C VAL A 65 -9.01 6.23 -2.82
N ALA A 66 -9.32 5.65 -3.98
CA ALA A 66 -10.41 6.14 -4.81
C ALA A 66 -11.70 6.07 -3.98
N SER A 67 -12.26 7.23 -3.63
CA SER A 67 -13.30 7.35 -2.62
C SER A 67 -14.52 8.07 -3.19
N ASP A 68 -15.70 7.55 -2.91
CA ASP A 68 -16.92 8.34 -3.03
C ASP A 68 -16.83 9.59 -2.12
N PRO A 69 -17.52 10.69 -2.45
CA PRO A 69 -17.37 11.96 -1.72
C PRO A 69 -17.61 11.87 -0.20
N GLU A 70 -18.56 11.02 0.22
CA GLU A 70 -18.94 10.87 1.64
C GLU A 70 -18.17 9.74 2.35
N PHE A 71 -17.29 9.03 1.66
CA PHE A 71 -16.52 7.94 2.26
C PHE A 71 -15.40 8.50 3.15
N THR A 72 -15.34 8.03 4.39
CA THR A 72 -14.40 8.53 5.42
C THR A 72 -13.59 7.42 6.09
N ALA A 73 -13.74 6.17 5.65
CA ALA A 73 -13.06 5.01 6.24
C ALA A 73 -11.76 4.64 5.47
N GLN A 74 -11.08 5.60 4.85
CA GLN A 74 -9.76 5.38 4.25
C GLN A 74 -8.73 4.81 5.24
N PRO A 75 -8.73 5.17 6.55
CA PRO A 75 -7.86 4.53 7.52
C PRO A 75 -8.08 3.02 7.64
N THR A 76 -9.31 2.53 7.44
CA THR A 76 -9.63 1.10 7.43
C THR A 76 -9.00 0.42 6.22
N VAL A 77 -9.16 1.00 5.02
CA VAL A 77 -8.52 0.49 3.79
C VAL A 77 -7.00 0.40 3.96
N ALA A 78 -6.40 1.45 4.52
CA ALA A 78 -4.96 1.53 4.76
C ALA A 78 -4.44 0.48 5.76
N ASN A 79 -5.28 -0.12 6.60
CA ASN A 79 -4.84 -1.20 7.49
C ASN A 79 -4.36 -2.43 6.72
N GLY A 80 -4.88 -2.68 5.51
CA GLY A 80 -4.44 -3.80 4.68
C GLY A 80 -2.94 -3.83 4.42
N VAL A 81 -2.33 -2.67 4.12
CA VAL A 81 -0.87 -2.57 3.98
C VAL A 81 -0.16 -2.44 5.32
N SER A 82 -0.77 -1.76 6.31
CA SER A 82 -0.13 -1.58 7.60
C SER A 82 0.06 -2.90 8.35
N ASP A 83 -0.96 -3.75 8.34
CA ASP A 83 -0.93 -5.07 8.98
C ASP A 83 0.06 -5.99 8.27
N LEU A 84 0.14 -5.93 6.94
CA LEU A 84 1.14 -6.68 6.16
C LEU A 84 2.56 -6.30 6.54
N PHE A 85 2.89 -5.00 6.62
CA PHE A 85 4.26 -4.59 6.96
C PHE A 85 4.62 -4.94 8.40
N PHE A 86 3.66 -4.93 9.32
CA PHE A 86 3.89 -5.46 10.66
C PHE A 86 4.08 -6.98 10.66
N GLU A 87 3.32 -7.73 9.86
CA GLU A 87 3.47 -9.18 9.70
C GLU A 87 4.86 -9.56 9.16
N VAL A 88 5.39 -8.78 8.21
CA VAL A 88 6.68 -9.05 7.55
C VAL A 88 7.87 -8.57 8.39
N PHE A 89 7.82 -7.34 8.92
CA PHE A 89 8.98 -6.70 9.57
C PHE A 89 8.85 -6.56 11.10
N GLY A 90 7.74 -7.00 11.69
CA GLY A 90 7.47 -6.81 13.12
C GLY A 90 7.49 -5.34 13.53
N GLU A 91 8.23 -5.02 14.59
CA GLU A 91 8.36 -3.65 15.09
C GLU A 91 9.01 -2.68 14.08
N ALA A 92 9.92 -3.17 13.21
CA ALA A 92 10.48 -2.38 12.11
C ALA A 92 9.44 -2.03 11.04
N GLY A 93 8.32 -2.76 11.00
CA GLY A 93 7.17 -2.51 10.14
C GLY A 93 6.26 -1.38 10.62
N ARG A 94 6.41 -0.87 11.87
CA ARG A 94 5.60 0.26 12.36
C ARG A 94 6.06 1.59 11.75
N HIS A 95 5.14 2.28 11.09
CA HIS A 95 5.41 3.46 10.26
C HIS A 95 4.48 4.63 10.56
N ALA A 96 4.92 5.83 10.18
CA ALA A 96 4.02 6.95 9.99
C ALA A 96 3.12 6.70 8.77
N ARG A 97 1.89 7.22 8.78
CA ARG A 97 0.92 6.96 7.69
C ARG A 97 0.12 8.19 7.32
N ALA A 98 -0.18 8.35 6.03
CA ALA A 98 -1.30 9.15 5.56
C ALA A 98 -2.27 8.25 4.78
N ALA A 99 -3.56 8.39 5.05
CA ALA A 99 -4.63 7.70 4.33
C ALA A 99 -5.63 8.76 3.86
N VAL A 100 -5.76 8.95 2.56
CA VAL A 100 -6.55 10.05 1.97
C VAL A 100 -7.44 9.56 0.85
N GLY A 101 -8.59 10.23 0.70
CA GLY A 101 -9.49 10.00 -0.41
C GLY A 101 -9.03 10.73 -1.67
N CYS A 102 -9.16 10.08 -2.82
CA CYS A 102 -8.90 10.63 -4.14
C CYS A 102 -10.15 10.45 -5.03
N PRO A 103 -10.46 11.39 -5.94
CA PRO A 103 -11.61 11.26 -6.84
C PRO A 103 -11.43 10.14 -7.87
N SER A 104 -10.18 9.83 -8.25
CA SER A 104 -9.79 8.71 -9.11
C SER A 104 -8.30 8.43 -8.95
N LEU A 105 -7.86 7.26 -9.42
CA LEU A 105 -6.47 6.81 -9.41
C LEU A 105 -6.08 6.24 -10.79
N PRO A 106 -4.77 6.09 -11.09
CA PRO A 106 -4.30 5.52 -12.35
C PRO A 106 -4.95 4.17 -12.67
N LEU A 107 -5.27 3.96 -13.95
CA LEU A 107 -5.91 2.73 -14.46
C LEU A 107 -7.27 2.39 -13.82
N GLY A 108 -7.87 3.31 -13.06
CA GLY A 108 -9.16 3.09 -12.40
C GLY A 108 -9.06 2.21 -11.15
N THR A 109 -7.88 2.03 -10.56
CA THR A 109 -7.77 1.21 -9.34
C THR A 109 -8.49 1.84 -8.13
N ALA A 110 -8.88 1.00 -7.18
CA ALA A 110 -9.45 1.45 -5.91
C ALA A 110 -8.41 2.04 -4.94
N VAL A 111 -7.15 1.62 -5.02
CA VAL A 111 -6.12 2.00 -4.05
C VAL A 111 -4.72 2.00 -4.66
N GLU A 112 -3.92 2.97 -4.25
CA GLU A 112 -2.50 3.09 -4.60
C GLU A 112 -1.68 3.31 -3.32
N VAL A 113 -0.53 2.65 -3.21
CA VAL A 113 0.33 2.75 -2.02
C VAL A 113 1.76 3.13 -2.38
N GLU A 114 2.26 4.21 -1.77
CA GLU A 114 3.67 4.62 -1.79
C GLU A 114 4.35 4.21 -0.48
N VAL A 115 5.61 3.78 -0.54
CA VAL A 115 6.36 3.31 0.63
C VAL A 115 7.74 3.97 0.69
N MET A 116 8.09 4.46 1.87
CA MET A 116 9.43 4.94 2.18
C MET A 116 10.05 4.05 3.24
N VAL A 117 11.25 3.53 2.96
CA VAL A 117 12.01 2.67 3.87
C VAL A 117 13.39 3.25 4.16
N GLU A 118 13.86 3.01 5.37
CA GLU A 118 15.25 3.08 5.73
C GLU A 118 15.91 1.73 5.43
N ILE A 119 17.16 1.77 4.97
CA ILE A 119 17.95 0.58 4.69
C ILE A 119 19.20 0.63 5.54
N SER A 120 19.71 -0.53 5.95
CA SER A 120 21.01 -0.61 6.62
C SER A 120 22.13 -0.23 5.66
N ASP A 121 23.07 0.58 6.13
CA ASP A 121 24.40 0.70 5.52
C ASP A 121 25.14 -0.60 5.89
N ASP A 122 25.60 -1.38 4.91
CA ASP A 122 26.28 -2.67 5.17
C ASP A 122 27.38 -2.58 6.25
#